data_AF-A0A7S3DL16-F1
#
_entry.id   AF-A0A7S3DL16-F1
#
_cell.length_a   1.000
_cell.length_b   1.000
_cell.length_c   1.000
_cell.angle_alpha   90.00
_cell.angle_beta   90.00
_cell.angle_gamma   90.00
#
_symmetry.space_group_name_H-M   'P 1'
#
loop_
_entity.id
_entity.type
_entity.pdbx_description
1 polymer ?
#
loop_
_entity_poly.entity_id
_entity_poly.type
_entity_poly.pdbx_seq_one_letter_code
_entity_poly.pdbx_strand_id
1 'polypeptide(L)'
;EVRPFEDLQYTQYMNDEKERLRYEEDNFQRLTVTKKDKARRKALEKGHNFENFDDLGDLDFGGFMDSGSKDGSVKRKSVMQQIGELGVKTKKKRKTRSGDEDVPHRNLEEKRNRLMDKKMKQRVREEEAMGSLHTEESSTYTEARDKKRREKEAKAPKIRMSEQDADMAGGAGRRETSKRIIANRGLTRDRPKDKKNPRKAHRQKFEKKMTVYRTTRRKAHGSSSGYGGELTGVRSNLTRSVKLD
;
A
#
# COMPACT_ATOMS: atom_id res chain seq x y z
N GLU A 1 -40.65 -9.93 -22.08
CA GLU A 1 -39.70 -9.34 -23.04
C GLU A 1 -39.74 -7.81 -22.92
N VAL A 2 -38.82 -7.20 -22.18
CA VAL A 2 -38.59 -5.74 -22.19
C VAL A 2 -37.15 -5.46 -21.76
N ARG A 3 -36.20 -5.29 -22.72
CA ARG A 3 -34.96 -4.51 -22.53
C ARG A 3 -34.45 -3.77 -23.80
N PRO A 4 -35.30 -3.17 -24.65
CA PRO A 4 -34.81 -2.47 -25.84
C PRO A 4 -34.05 -1.15 -25.54
N PHE A 5 -34.15 -0.60 -24.33
CA PHE A 5 -33.60 0.73 -24.00
C PHE A 5 -32.11 0.72 -23.64
N GLU A 6 -31.61 -0.38 -23.06
CA GLU A 6 -30.20 -0.50 -22.62
C GLU A 6 -29.26 -0.74 -23.80
N ASP A 7 -29.72 -1.48 -24.82
CA ASP A 7 -28.94 -1.80 -26.03
C ASP A 7 -28.75 -0.58 -26.94
N LEU A 8 -29.74 0.31 -27.01
CA LEU A 8 -29.64 1.58 -27.74
C LEU A 8 -28.59 2.52 -27.11
N GLN A 9 -28.49 2.53 -25.78
CA GLN A 9 -27.49 3.35 -25.07
C GLN A 9 -26.07 2.80 -25.27
N TYR A 10 -25.91 1.47 -25.30
CA TYR A 10 -24.63 0.82 -25.54
C TYR A 10 -24.14 1.01 -26.98
N THR A 11 -25.02 0.82 -27.96
CA THR A 11 -24.68 1.00 -29.38
C THR A 11 -24.32 2.45 -29.71
N GLN A 12 -25.05 3.43 -29.16
CA GLN A 12 -24.70 4.85 -29.27
C GLN A 12 -23.32 5.13 -28.64
N TYR A 13 -23.06 4.64 -27.42
CA TYR A 13 -21.76 4.80 -26.77
C TYR A 13 -20.60 4.21 -27.58
N MET A 14 -20.79 3.04 -28.18
CA MET A 14 -19.77 2.38 -29.01
C MET A 14 -19.52 3.13 -30.32
N ASN A 15 -20.54 3.77 -30.89
CA ASN A 15 -20.37 4.62 -32.07
C ASN A 15 -19.61 5.91 -31.71
N ASP A 16 -19.96 6.55 -30.58
CA ASP A 16 -19.26 7.73 -30.07
C ASP A 16 -17.77 7.44 -29.77
N GLU A 17 -17.46 6.27 -29.18
CA GLU A 17 -16.07 5.84 -28.96
C GLU A 17 -15.31 5.60 -30.27
N LYS A 18 -15.96 5.02 -31.28
CA LYS A 18 -15.34 4.82 -32.60
C LYS A 18 -15.07 6.14 -33.32
N GLU A 19 -15.99 7.10 -33.27
CA GLU A 19 -15.80 8.43 -33.85
C GLU A 19 -14.68 9.18 -33.15
N ARG A 20 -14.62 9.09 -31.81
CA ARG A 20 -13.51 9.65 -31.05
C ARG A 20 -12.18 9.03 -31.44
N LEU A 21 -12.09 7.70 -31.54
CA LEU A 21 -10.86 7.02 -31.94
C LEU A 21 -10.40 7.44 -33.34
N ARG A 22 -11.33 7.54 -34.30
CA ARG A 22 -11.05 8.07 -35.64
C ARG A 22 -10.50 9.50 -35.58
N TYR A 23 -11.14 10.39 -34.80
CA TYR A 23 -10.66 11.75 -34.62
C TYR A 23 -9.26 11.80 -33.97
N GLU A 24 -8.98 10.94 -32.99
CA GLU A 24 -7.67 10.87 -32.33
C GLU A 24 -6.57 10.34 -33.28
N GLU A 25 -6.90 9.40 -34.18
CA GLU A 25 -6.02 8.86 -35.22
C GLU A 25 -5.75 9.89 -36.33
N ASP A 26 -6.79 10.53 -36.86
CA ASP A 26 -6.68 11.50 -37.95
C ASP A 26 -5.92 12.78 -37.53
N ASN A 27 -6.09 13.21 -36.27
CA ASN A 27 -5.47 14.43 -35.75
C ASN A 27 -4.20 14.17 -34.92
N PHE A 28 -3.80 12.90 -34.73
CA PHE A 28 -2.67 12.49 -33.88
C PHE A 28 -2.69 13.10 -32.47
N GLN A 29 -3.87 13.36 -31.90
CA GLN A 29 -4.05 13.98 -30.59
C GLN A 29 -5.01 13.15 -29.73
N ARG A 30 -4.59 12.78 -28.52
CA ARG A 30 -5.43 12.06 -27.57
C ARG A 30 -6.35 13.03 -26.83
N LEU A 31 -7.66 12.84 -26.93
CA LEU A 31 -8.61 13.62 -26.15
C LEU A 31 -8.59 13.15 -24.69
N THR A 32 -8.78 14.07 -23.74
CA THR A 32 -8.86 13.70 -22.32
C THR A 32 -10.27 13.20 -21.99
N VAL A 33 -10.39 11.98 -21.46
CA VAL A 33 -11.69 11.41 -21.07
C VAL A 33 -12.18 12.08 -19.78
N THR A 34 -13.42 12.60 -19.77
CA THR A 34 -14.00 13.19 -18.55
C THR A 34 -14.31 12.11 -17.50
N LYS A 35 -14.47 12.52 -16.24
CA LYS A 35 -14.84 11.59 -15.16
C LYS A 35 -16.21 10.93 -15.37
N LYS A 36 -17.14 11.65 -16.03
CA LYS A 36 -18.48 11.14 -16.33
C LYS A 36 -18.42 10.04 -17.38
N ASP A 37 -17.62 10.23 -18.43
CA ASP A 37 -17.47 9.22 -19.50
C ASP A 37 -16.79 7.96 -18.98
N LYS A 38 -15.77 8.11 -18.10
CA LYS A 38 -15.14 6.96 -17.42
C LYS A 38 -16.13 6.16 -16.57
N ALA A 39 -17.08 6.84 -15.91
CA ALA A 39 -18.11 6.18 -15.11
C ALA A 39 -19.14 5.46 -16.00
N ARG A 40 -19.56 6.09 -17.11
CA ARG A 40 -20.47 5.51 -18.10
C ARG A 40 -19.87 4.25 -18.73
N ARG A 41 -18.60 4.29 -19.14
CA ARG A 41 -17.87 3.12 -19.65
C ARG A 41 -17.88 1.94 -18.68
N LYS A 42 -17.55 2.22 -17.41
CA LYS A 42 -17.49 1.19 -16.36
C LYS A 42 -18.85 0.59 -16.03
N ALA A 43 -19.94 1.35 -16.21
CA ALA A 43 -21.30 0.84 -16.02
C ALA A 43 -21.72 -0.07 -17.17
N LEU A 44 -21.40 0.31 -18.42
CA LEU A 44 -21.69 -0.47 -19.62
C LEU A 44 -20.86 -1.76 -19.69
N GLU A 45 -19.56 -1.72 -19.36
CA GLU A 45 -18.69 -2.90 -19.29
C GLU A 45 -19.17 -3.94 -18.25
N LYS A 46 -19.83 -3.50 -17.17
CA LYS A 46 -20.36 -4.41 -16.14
C LYS A 46 -21.61 -5.18 -16.58
N GLY A 47 -22.39 -4.63 -17.51
CA GLY A 47 -23.61 -5.27 -18.01
C GLY A 47 -23.37 -6.34 -19.07
N HIS A 48 -22.30 -6.21 -19.85
CA HIS A 48 -22.08 -7.02 -21.06
C HIS A 48 -21.14 -8.23 -20.87
N ASN A 49 -20.50 -8.37 -19.70
CA ASN A 49 -19.51 -9.42 -19.44
C ASN A 49 -20.10 -10.78 -19.01
N PHE A 50 -21.41 -10.99 -19.14
CA PHE A 50 -22.05 -12.27 -18.79
C PHE A 50 -22.16 -13.26 -19.96
N GLU A 51 -22.03 -12.83 -21.21
CA GLU A 51 -22.27 -13.69 -22.38
C GLU A 51 -20.99 -14.23 -23.05
N ASN A 52 -19.80 -13.79 -22.65
CA ASN A 52 -18.53 -14.20 -23.26
C ASN A 52 -17.65 -15.09 -22.36
N PHE A 53 -18.24 -15.78 -21.37
CA PHE A 53 -17.48 -16.62 -20.42
C PHE A 53 -17.61 -18.13 -20.64
N ASP A 54 -18.35 -18.58 -21.66
CA ASP A 54 -18.60 -20.01 -21.92
C ASP A 54 -17.61 -20.67 -22.91
N ASP A 55 -16.63 -19.95 -23.48
CA ASP A 55 -15.70 -20.50 -24.50
C ASP A 55 -14.20 -20.34 -24.15
N LEU A 56 -13.87 -20.39 -22.86
CA LEU A 56 -12.48 -20.42 -22.36
C LEU A 56 -12.23 -21.62 -21.43
N GLY A 57 -12.99 -22.69 -21.62
CA GLY A 57 -12.68 -24.01 -21.09
C GLY A 57 -11.55 -24.64 -21.89
N ASP A 58 -10.30 -24.33 -21.53
CA ASP A 58 -9.17 -25.27 -21.43
C ASP A 58 -7.81 -24.55 -21.31
N LEU A 59 -7.67 -23.62 -20.35
CA LEU A 59 -6.36 -23.09 -19.96
C LEU A 59 -6.16 -23.24 -18.46
N ASP A 60 -5.52 -24.36 -18.16
CA ASP A 60 -5.02 -24.82 -16.89
C ASP A 60 -4.12 -23.75 -16.21
N PHE A 61 -4.75 -22.78 -15.54
CA PHE A 61 -4.13 -21.83 -14.62
C PHE A 61 -4.67 -22.03 -13.19
N GLY A 62 -5.07 -23.26 -12.87
CA GLY A 62 -5.49 -23.70 -11.54
C GLY A 62 -4.31 -24.18 -10.71
N GLY A 63 -3.46 -23.27 -10.20
CA GLY A 63 -2.33 -23.71 -9.37
C GLY A 63 -1.49 -22.67 -8.63
N PHE A 64 -1.90 -21.39 -8.54
CA PHE A 64 -1.12 -20.39 -7.81
C PHE A 64 -1.96 -19.30 -7.10
N MET A 65 -2.96 -19.72 -6.31
CA MET A 65 -3.41 -18.90 -5.18
C MET A 65 -3.30 -19.69 -3.89
N ASP A 66 -2.04 -19.82 -3.48
CA ASP A 66 -1.66 -20.06 -2.10
C ASP A 66 -2.04 -18.84 -1.25
N SER A 67 -2.72 -19.16 -0.15
CA SER A 67 -2.92 -18.36 1.04
C SER A 67 -1.70 -17.52 1.43
N GLY A 68 -1.88 -16.21 1.64
CA GLY A 68 -0.81 -15.40 2.22
C GLY A 68 -0.98 -13.90 2.10
N SER A 69 -1.80 -13.34 2.98
CA SER A 69 -1.57 -12.07 3.69
C SER A 69 -0.78 -10.98 2.92
N LYS A 70 -1.50 -10.10 2.22
CA LYS A 70 -0.98 -8.77 1.85
C LYS A 70 -1.47 -7.73 2.86
N ASP A 71 -0.81 -7.67 4.01
CA ASP A 71 -0.91 -6.53 4.93
C ASP A 71 0.48 -5.92 5.16
N GLY A 72 0.93 -5.15 4.17
CA GLY A 72 1.99 -4.17 4.36
C GLY A 72 1.41 -2.93 5.04
N SER A 73 1.47 -2.89 6.38
CA SER A 73 1.50 -1.69 7.28
C SER A 73 0.78 -1.90 8.62
N VAL A 74 1.10 -2.97 9.35
CA VAL A 74 0.70 -3.04 10.76
C VAL A 74 1.61 -2.12 11.57
N LYS A 75 1.14 -0.89 11.84
CA LYS A 75 1.75 0.00 12.83
C LYS A 75 1.79 -0.74 14.16
N ARG A 76 2.99 -0.99 14.70
CA ARG A 76 3.17 -1.57 16.04
C ARG A 76 2.48 -0.64 17.04
N LYS A 77 1.36 -1.09 17.63
CA LYS A 77 0.63 -0.35 18.67
C LYS A 77 1.55 -0.19 19.88
N SER A 78 1.50 0.99 20.50
CA SER A 78 2.23 1.27 21.75
C SER A 78 1.75 0.31 22.86
N VAL A 79 2.66 -0.12 23.74
CA VAL A 79 2.36 -0.97 24.91
C VAL A 79 1.21 -0.39 25.75
N MET A 80 1.12 0.94 25.83
CA MET A 80 0.08 1.67 26.55
C MET A 80 -1.31 1.52 25.91
N GLN A 81 -1.38 1.34 24.58
CA GLN A 81 -2.63 1.03 23.87
C GLN A 81 -3.06 -0.43 24.07
N GLN A 82 -2.11 -1.35 24.20
CA GLN A 82 -2.41 -2.76 24.49
C GLN A 82 -3.00 -2.95 25.90
N ILE A 83 -2.51 -2.20 26.88
CA ILE A 83 -3.03 -2.23 28.25
C ILE A 83 -4.46 -1.64 28.31
N GLY A 84 -4.73 -0.55 27.58
CA GLY A 84 -6.07 0.02 27.49
C GLY A 84 -7.11 -0.91 26.84
N GLU A 85 -6.71 -1.71 25.84
CA GLU A 85 -7.59 -2.70 25.18
C GLU A 85 -7.84 -3.94 26.06
N LEU A 86 -6.94 -4.27 27.00
CA LEU A 86 -7.14 -5.37 27.96
C LEU A 86 -8.18 -5.03 29.04
N GLY A 87 -8.34 -3.75 29.38
CA GLY A 87 -9.30 -3.28 30.39
C GLY A 87 -10.76 -3.17 29.92
N VAL A 88 -11.04 -3.23 28.61
CA VAL A 88 -12.39 -3.03 28.06
C VAL A 88 -12.79 -4.22 27.18
N LYS A 89 -12.87 -5.41 27.77
CA LYS A 89 -13.53 -6.57 27.15
C LYS A 89 -14.88 -6.83 27.81
N THR A 90 -15.83 -5.93 27.60
CA THR A 90 -17.25 -6.28 27.80
C THR A 90 -17.65 -7.26 26.69
N LYS A 91 -18.14 -8.43 27.11
CA LYS A 91 -18.52 -9.55 26.23
C LYS A 91 -19.68 -9.13 25.31
N LYS A 92 -19.40 -8.66 24.10
CA LYS A 92 -20.43 -8.60 23.04
C LYS A 92 -20.69 -10.01 22.53
N LYS A 93 -21.89 -10.55 22.84
CA LYS A 93 -22.40 -11.81 22.28
C LYS A 93 -22.39 -11.71 20.75
N ARG A 94 -21.75 -12.67 20.06
CA ARG A 94 -21.77 -12.75 18.60
C ARG A 94 -23.17 -13.17 18.16
N LYS A 95 -23.88 -12.32 17.40
CA LYS A 95 -25.17 -12.68 16.79
C LYS A 95 -24.92 -13.77 15.74
N THR A 96 -25.52 -14.93 15.92
CA THR A 96 -25.52 -15.99 14.91
C THR A 96 -26.70 -15.74 13.97
N ARG A 97 -26.37 -15.42 12.71
CA ARG A 97 -27.24 -15.00 11.58
C ARG A 97 -27.58 -13.50 11.59
N SER A 98 -26.81 -12.72 10.84
CA SER A 98 -27.17 -11.39 10.38
C SER A 98 -26.70 -11.25 8.93
N GLY A 99 -27.63 -10.97 8.02
CA GLY A 99 -27.30 -10.55 6.66
C GLY A 99 -26.50 -9.25 6.70
N ASP A 100 -25.68 -9.07 5.66
CA ASP A 100 -24.84 -7.92 5.31
C ASP A 100 -25.07 -6.69 6.21
N GLU A 101 -24.25 -6.52 7.27
CA GLU A 101 -24.26 -5.31 8.06
C GLU A 101 -23.63 -4.20 7.22
N ASP A 102 -24.40 -3.15 6.89
CA ASP A 102 -23.92 -2.00 6.13
C ASP A 102 -22.62 -1.45 6.72
N VAL A 103 -21.54 -1.55 5.95
CA VAL A 103 -20.26 -0.97 6.30
C VAL A 103 -20.40 0.55 6.24
N PRO A 104 -20.15 1.30 7.34
CA PRO A 104 -20.36 2.74 7.34
C PRO A 104 -19.48 3.41 6.27
N HIS A 105 -20.13 4.14 5.36
CA HIS A 105 -19.43 4.87 4.31
C HIS A 105 -18.49 5.90 4.94
N ARG A 106 -17.21 5.84 4.57
CA ARG A 106 -16.17 6.69 5.15
C ARG A 106 -16.26 8.09 4.55
N ASN A 107 -17.20 8.91 5.00
CA ASN A 107 -17.29 10.33 4.64
C ASN A 107 -16.15 11.11 5.30
N LEU A 108 -15.00 11.20 4.61
CA LEU A 108 -13.84 11.95 5.10
C LEU A 108 -14.18 13.44 5.31
N GLU A 109 -15.12 13.97 4.55
CA GLU A 109 -15.54 15.37 4.59
C GLU A 109 -16.28 15.71 5.88
N GLU A 110 -17.28 14.93 6.28
CA GLU A 110 -17.96 15.11 7.57
C GLU A 110 -17.01 14.95 8.75
N LYS A 111 -16.07 14.00 8.67
CA LYS A 111 -15.05 13.81 9.72
C LYS A 111 -14.13 15.01 9.83
N ARG A 112 -13.78 15.62 8.69
CA ARG A 112 -12.95 16.83 8.62
C ARG A 112 -13.72 18.04 9.15
N ASN A 113 -14.99 18.18 8.80
CA ASN A 113 -15.86 19.27 9.29
C ASN A 113 -16.05 19.19 10.81
N ARG A 114 -16.34 18.00 11.37
CA ARG A 114 -16.42 17.80 12.83
C ARG A 114 -15.13 18.13 13.57
N LEU A 115 -13.98 17.92 12.93
CA LEU A 115 -12.67 18.24 13.52
C LEU A 115 -12.40 19.75 13.48
N MET A 116 -12.83 20.43 12.42
CA MET A 116 -12.78 21.88 12.33
C MET A 116 -13.70 22.56 13.34
N ASP A 117 -14.94 22.06 13.53
CA ASP A 117 -15.88 22.60 14.51
C ASP A 117 -15.35 22.48 15.95
N LYS A 118 -14.72 21.34 16.29
CA LYS A 118 -14.07 21.16 17.59
C LYS A 118 -12.94 22.16 17.80
N LYS A 119 -12.15 22.43 16.76
CA LYS A 119 -11.05 23.38 16.80
C LYS A 119 -11.55 24.82 16.91
N MET A 120 -12.65 25.16 16.24
CA MET A 120 -13.30 26.47 16.37
C MET A 120 -13.88 26.66 17.77
N LYS A 121 -14.57 25.67 18.35
CA LYS A 121 -15.05 25.74 19.74
C LYS A 121 -13.92 25.87 20.76
N GLN A 122 -12.78 25.23 20.53
CA GLN A 122 -11.60 25.41 21.38
C GLN A 122 -11.04 26.84 21.27
N ARG A 123 -10.96 27.40 20.06
CA ARG A 123 -10.51 28.77 19.85
C ARG A 123 -11.44 29.80 20.47
N VAL A 124 -12.75 29.65 20.32
CA VAL A 124 -13.73 30.54 20.95
C VAL A 124 -13.59 30.46 22.47
N ARG A 125 -13.41 29.27 23.04
CA ARG A 125 -13.18 29.11 24.48
C ARG A 125 -11.84 29.72 24.95
N GLU A 126 -10.79 29.65 24.13
CA GLU A 126 -9.50 30.29 24.40
C GLU A 126 -9.58 31.82 24.26
N GLU A 127 -10.34 32.34 23.30
CA GLU A 127 -10.59 33.78 23.10
C GLU A 127 -11.50 34.35 24.20
N GLU A 128 -12.55 33.64 24.62
CA GLU A 128 -13.38 34.00 25.78
C GLU A 128 -12.57 34.01 27.08
N ALA A 129 -11.61 33.08 27.23
CA ALA A 129 -10.70 33.06 28.37
C ALA A 129 -9.65 34.19 28.34
N MET A 130 -9.33 34.74 27.15
CA MET A 130 -8.35 35.81 26.95
C MET A 130 -8.99 37.21 26.83
N GLY A 131 -10.30 37.30 26.61
CA GLY A 131 -11.03 38.55 26.38
C GLY A 131 -11.36 39.38 27.63
N SER A 132 -11.00 38.92 28.83
CA SER A 132 -11.28 39.62 30.09
C SER A 132 -10.15 40.54 30.59
N LEU A 133 -9.07 40.72 29.81
CA LEU A 133 -7.89 41.46 30.26
C LEU A 133 -7.29 42.30 29.12
N HIS A 134 -8.01 43.34 28.67
CA HIS A 134 -7.47 44.26 27.68
C HIS A 134 -7.54 45.71 28.19
N THR A 135 -6.63 46.03 29.09
CA THR A 135 -6.18 47.39 29.36
C THR A 135 -4.68 47.34 29.67
N GLU A 136 -3.87 47.91 28.78
CA GLU A 136 -2.46 48.31 29.01
C GLU A 136 -1.33 47.25 29.08
N GLU A 137 -1.23 46.33 28.12
CA GLU A 137 -0.05 45.46 28.00
C GLU A 137 0.36 45.23 26.53
N SER A 138 1.09 46.18 25.92
CA SER A 138 1.46 46.08 24.48
C SER A 138 2.87 46.62 24.14
N SER A 139 3.89 46.24 24.91
CA SER A 139 5.31 46.34 24.50
C SER A 139 6.05 45.01 24.71
N THR A 140 5.83 44.39 25.86
CA THR A 140 6.44 43.10 26.25
C THR A 140 5.97 41.94 25.36
N TYR A 141 4.70 41.93 24.97
CA TYR A 141 4.12 40.87 24.13
C TYR A 141 4.67 40.89 22.69
N THR A 142 4.88 42.09 22.13
CA THR A 142 5.46 42.26 20.79
C THR A 142 6.93 41.83 20.75
N GLU A 143 7.69 42.16 21.79
CA GLU A 143 9.10 41.77 21.94
C GLU A 143 9.27 40.24 22.08
N ALA A 144 8.41 39.59 22.88
CA ALA A 144 8.42 38.13 23.02
C ALA A 144 8.11 37.42 21.70
N ARG A 145 7.20 37.97 20.89
CA ARG A 145 6.85 37.44 19.57
C ARG A 145 8.00 37.57 18.58
N ASP A 146 8.66 38.72 18.54
CA ASP A 146 9.80 38.98 17.65
C ASP A 146 11.04 38.18 18.04
N LYS A 147 11.30 38.02 19.35
CA LYS A 147 12.35 37.12 19.86
C LYS A 147 12.12 35.68 19.41
N LYS A 148 10.89 35.18 19.53
CA LYS A 148 10.51 33.83 19.08
C LYS A 148 10.60 33.67 17.56
N ARG A 149 10.36 34.73 16.78
CA ARG A 149 10.54 34.72 15.31
C ARG A 149 12.02 34.65 14.95
N ARG A 150 12.86 35.49 15.56
CA ARG A 150 14.33 35.47 15.38
C ARG A 150 14.96 34.14 15.79
N GLU A 151 14.53 33.55 16.90
CA GLU A 151 15.01 32.23 17.32
C GLU A 151 14.62 31.12 16.33
N LYS A 152 13.43 31.20 15.72
CA LYS A 152 13.00 30.25 14.67
C LYS A 152 13.79 30.44 13.38
N GLU A 153 14.06 31.67 12.98
CA GLU A 153 14.88 31.98 11.79
C GLU A 153 16.35 31.60 12.00
N ALA A 154 16.89 31.79 13.21
CA ALA A 154 18.24 31.35 13.56
C ALA A 154 18.39 29.83 13.63
N LYS A 155 17.33 29.13 14.05
CA LYS A 155 17.25 27.65 14.03
C LYS A 155 16.84 27.08 12.68
N ALA A 156 16.40 27.90 11.73
CA ALA A 156 16.07 27.44 10.40
C ALA A 156 17.36 26.91 9.76
N PRO A 157 17.38 25.67 9.25
CA PRO A 157 18.58 25.12 8.64
C PRO A 157 18.92 25.97 7.42
N LYS A 158 19.99 26.76 7.52
CA LYS A 158 20.56 27.46 6.36
C LYS A 158 20.95 26.39 5.37
N ILE A 159 20.29 26.36 4.22
CA ILE A 159 20.64 25.48 3.09
C ILE A 159 22.03 25.93 2.65
N ARG A 160 23.06 25.29 3.20
CA ARG A 160 24.43 25.43 2.73
C ARG A 160 24.47 24.67 1.42
N MET A 161 24.42 25.39 0.31
CA MET A 161 24.81 24.87 -0.99
C MET A 161 26.26 24.41 -0.84
N SER A 162 26.46 23.11 -0.61
CA SER A 162 27.79 22.53 -0.58
C SER A 162 28.32 22.51 -2.01
N GLU A 163 29.41 23.22 -2.28
CA GLU A 163 30.15 23.24 -3.56
C GLU A 163 30.87 21.90 -3.84
N GLN A 164 30.17 20.77 -3.66
CA GLN A 164 30.78 19.44 -3.70
C GLN A 164 31.03 18.89 -5.12
N ASP A 165 30.66 19.62 -6.18
CA ASP A 165 30.67 19.09 -7.54
C ASP A 165 31.80 19.65 -8.44
N ALA A 166 32.66 20.53 -7.94
CA ALA A 166 33.71 21.18 -8.75
C ALA A 166 34.90 20.26 -9.11
N ASP A 167 35.17 19.22 -8.32
CA ASP A 167 36.39 18.40 -8.44
C ASP A 167 36.23 17.13 -9.31
N MET A 168 35.08 16.93 -9.96
CA MET A 168 34.85 15.81 -10.89
C MET A 168 35.26 16.13 -12.34
N ALA A 169 35.97 17.23 -12.57
CA ALA A 169 36.60 17.52 -13.84
C ALA A 169 37.91 16.70 -13.93
N GLY A 170 37.82 15.50 -14.53
CA GLY A 170 39.00 14.79 -15.01
C GLY A 170 39.93 15.78 -15.72
N GLY A 171 41.19 15.80 -15.29
CA GLY A 171 42.16 16.84 -15.60
C GLY A 171 42.26 17.18 -17.09
N ALA A 172 42.68 18.44 -17.35
CA ALA A 172 42.90 19.06 -18.66
C ALA A 172 43.01 18.05 -19.84
N GLY A 173 41.90 17.86 -20.57
CA GLY A 173 41.81 16.86 -21.63
C GLY A 173 40.41 16.72 -22.27
N ARG A 174 40.27 15.73 -23.18
CA ARG A 174 38.99 15.40 -23.83
C ARG A 174 37.98 14.87 -22.80
N ARG A 175 36.71 15.22 -22.96
CA ARG A 175 35.62 14.74 -22.09
C ARG A 175 35.50 13.21 -22.13
N GLU A 176 35.62 12.57 -20.98
CA GLU A 176 35.39 11.12 -20.86
C GLU A 176 33.91 10.77 -21.02
N THR A 177 33.64 9.61 -21.62
CA THR A 177 32.27 9.09 -21.76
C THR A 177 31.80 8.47 -20.45
N SER A 178 30.61 8.85 -19.98
CA SER A 178 30.08 8.32 -18.72
C SER A 178 29.75 6.82 -18.79
N LYS A 179 29.89 6.11 -17.67
CA LYS A 179 29.51 4.68 -17.55
C LYS A 179 28.06 4.42 -17.98
N ARG A 180 27.16 5.39 -17.81
CA ARG A 180 25.75 5.28 -18.23
C ARG A 180 25.62 5.21 -19.74
N ILE A 181 26.38 6.05 -20.46
CA ILE A 181 26.42 6.08 -21.93
C ILE A 181 27.06 4.80 -22.44
N ILE A 182 28.21 4.38 -21.87
CA ILE A 182 28.91 3.15 -22.27
C ILE A 182 28.01 1.91 -22.10
N ALA A 183 27.34 1.77 -20.95
CA ALA A 183 26.58 0.57 -20.64
C ALA A 183 25.17 0.52 -21.24
N ASN A 184 24.62 1.66 -21.67
CA ASN A 184 23.29 1.83 -22.27
C ASN A 184 22.17 0.95 -21.66
N ARG A 185 22.14 0.84 -20.32
CA ARG A 185 21.20 -0.08 -19.62
C ARG A 185 19.78 0.49 -19.50
N GLY A 186 19.58 1.77 -19.78
CA GLY A 186 18.27 2.43 -19.68
C GLY A 186 17.65 2.38 -18.27
N LEU A 187 16.31 2.51 -18.22
CA LEU A 187 15.51 2.53 -16.99
C LEU A 187 15.13 1.10 -16.51
N THR A 188 16.12 0.21 -16.40
CA THR A 188 15.85 -1.15 -15.89
C THR A 188 15.59 -1.16 -14.39
N ARG A 189 14.66 -2.02 -13.92
CA ARG A 189 14.44 -2.28 -12.49
C ARG A 189 15.69 -2.84 -11.81
N ASP A 190 15.92 -2.43 -10.57
CA ASP A 190 16.98 -2.99 -9.74
C ASP A 190 16.85 -4.50 -9.53
N ARG A 191 17.96 -5.20 -9.80
CA ARG A 191 18.09 -6.65 -9.63
C ARG A 191 18.89 -6.94 -8.36
N PRO A 192 18.38 -7.79 -7.44
CA PRO A 192 19.08 -8.12 -6.20
C PRO A 192 20.40 -8.83 -6.50
N LYS A 193 21.41 -8.65 -5.62
CA LYS A 193 22.76 -9.20 -5.79
C LYS A 193 22.76 -10.72 -5.99
N ASP A 194 21.87 -11.43 -5.31
CA ASP A 194 21.80 -12.89 -5.37
C ASP A 194 21.34 -13.41 -6.73
N LYS A 195 20.51 -12.63 -7.45
CA LYS A 195 20.08 -12.97 -8.82
C LYS A 195 21.12 -12.60 -9.88
N LYS A 196 22.19 -11.87 -9.52
CA LYS A 196 23.28 -11.54 -10.45
C LYS A 196 24.23 -12.73 -10.66
N ASN A 197 24.29 -13.68 -9.71
CA ASN A 197 25.12 -14.88 -9.80
C ASN A 197 24.24 -16.15 -9.78
N PRO A 198 24.18 -16.93 -10.89
CA PRO A 198 23.28 -18.08 -10.98
C PRO A 198 23.59 -19.15 -9.92
N ARG A 199 24.87 -19.42 -9.64
CA ARG A 199 25.29 -20.40 -8.62
C ARG A 199 24.75 -20.01 -7.24
N LYS A 200 24.87 -18.73 -6.87
CA LYS A 200 24.38 -18.23 -5.58
C LYS A 200 22.86 -18.33 -5.48
N ALA A 201 22.16 -17.98 -6.56
CA ALA A 201 20.70 -18.10 -6.64
C ALA A 201 20.24 -19.56 -6.45
N HIS A 202 20.87 -20.52 -7.14
CA HIS A 202 20.54 -21.94 -7.01
C HIS A 202 20.85 -22.49 -5.62
N ARG A 203 22.00 -22.12 -5.03
CA ARG A 203 22.35 -22.49 -3.66
C ARG A 203 21.29 -22.02 -2.65
N GLN A 204 20.92 -20.74 -2.69
CA GLN A 204 19.90 -20.21 -1.81
C GLN A 204 18.52 -20.85 -2.04
N LYS A 205 18.17 -21.14 -3.31
CA LYS A 205 16.91 -21.85 -3.65
C LYS A 205 16.89 -23.24 -3.02
N PHE A 206 18.01 -23.96 -3.08
CA PHE A 206 18.15 -25.28 -2.46
C PHE A 206 18.05 -25.20 -0.93
N GLU A 207 18.80 -24.31 -0.29
CA GLU A 207 18.77 -24.12 1.16
C GLU A 207 17.34 -23.79 1.66
N LYS A 208 16.64 -22.86 0.99
CA LYS A 208 15.24 -22.52 1.29
C LYS A 208 14.30 -23.73 1.14
N LYS A 209 14.40 -24.46 0.03
CA LYS A 209 13.58 -25.67 -0.19
C LYS A 209 13.89 -26.77 0.83
N MET A 210 15.13 -26.91 1.25
CA MET A 210 15.52 -27.88 2.27
C MET A 210 14.97 -27.55 3.65
N THR A 211 14.86 -26.26 3.99
CA THR A 211 14.17 -25.81 5.21
C THR A 211 12.68 -26.12 5.15
N VAL A 212 12.00 -25.80 4.04
CA VAL A 212 10.57 -26.14 3.86
C VAL A 212 10.38 -27.66 3.95
N TYR A 213 11.20 -28.44 3.28
CA TYR A 213 11.11 -29.90 3.32
C TYR A 213 11.29 -30.47 4.74
N ARG A 214 12.17 -29.88 5.58
CA ARG A 214 12.31 -30.24 7.01
C ARG A 214 11.05 -29.95 7.82
N THR A 215 10.31 -28.90 7.48
CA THR A 215 9.05 -28.55 8.18
C THR A 215 7.90 -29.46 7.76
N THR A 216 7.85 -29.86 6.49
CA THR A 216 6.77 -30.69 5.95
C THR A 216 6.93 -32.16 6.32
N ARG A 217 8.15 -32.71 6.21
CA ARG A 217 8.45 -34.12 6.49
C ARG A 217 9.57 -34.26 7.50
N ARG A 218 9.45 -35.24 8.39
CA ARG A 218 10.53 -35.63 9.29
C ARG A 218 11.64 -36.27 8.45
N LYS A 219 12.84 -35.68 8.49
CA LYS A 219 14.04 -36.31 7.93
C LYS A 219 14.61 -37.30 8.94
N ALA A 220 15.13 -38.41 8.44
CA ALA A 220 16.04 -39.22 9.23
C ALA A 220 17.30 -38.39 9.54
N HIS A 221 17.61 -38.26 10.82
CA HIS A 221 18.88 -37.73 11.30
C HIS A 221 19.66 -38.91 11.89
N GLY A 222 20.99 -38.90 11.74
CA GLY A 222 21.82 -39.87 12.45
C GLY A 222 21.62 -39.73 13.95
N SER A 223 21.62 -40.85 14.68
CA SER A 223 21.56 -40.82 16.14
C SER A 223 22.81 -40.13 16.67
N SER A 224 22.63 -38.99 17.34
CA SER A 224 23.67 -38.50 18.24
C SER A 224 23.82 -39.49 19.41
N SER A 225 24.99 -39.50 20.06
CA SER A 225 25.26 -40.29 21.26
C SER A 225 24.07 -40.35 22.22
N GLY A 226 23.77 -41.54 22.76
CA GLY A 226 22.76 -41.78 23.80
C GLY A 226 21.33 -41.34 23.47
N TYR A 227 20.33 -42.02 24.03
CA TYR A 227 18.95 -41.54 23.95
C TYR A 227 18.71 -40.47 25.01
N GLY A 228 18.55 -39.21 24.59
CA GLY A 228 18.26 -38.07 25.47
C GLY A 228 16.78 -37.72 25.61
N GLY A 229 15.88 -38.51 25.02
CA GLY A 229 14.45 -38.18 24.93
C GLY A 229 14.07 -37.33 23.72
N GLU A 230 12.77 -37.12 23.53
CA GLU A 230 12.20 -36.32 22.44
C GLU A 230 12.28 -34.81 22.78
N LEU A 231 13.28 -34.11 22.20
CA LEU A 231 13.55 -32.70 22.49
C LEU A 231 12.36 -31.75 22.28
N THR A 232 11.51 -32.02 21.28
CA THR A 232 10.34 -31.18 20.94
C THR A 232 9.05 -31.63 21.60
N GLY A 233 9.10 -32.68 22.42
CA GLY A 233 7.95 -33.26 23.12
C GLY A 233 7.12 -34.24 22.28
N VAL A 234 6.38 -35.09 23.01
CA VAL A 234 5.50 -36.13 22.45
C VAL A 234 4.04 -35.69 22.57
N ARG A 235 3.27 -35.79 21.48
CA ARG A 235 1.83 -35.52 21.45
C ARG A 235 1.05 -36.84 21.42
N SER A 236 0.34 -37.17 22.49
CA SER A 236 -0.42 -38.44 22.63
C SER A 236 -1.56 -38.57 21.61
N ASN A 237 -2.25 -37.47 21.29
CA ASN A 237 -3.48 -37.50 20.49
C ASN A 237 -3.24 -37.38 18.96
N LEU A 238 -1.98 -37.43 18.50
CA LEU A 238 -1.64 -37.23 17.08
C LEU A 238 -1.13 -38.53 16.44
N THR A 239 -1.94 -39.13 15.58
CA THR A 239 -1.55 -40.24 14.72
C THR A 239 -1.14 -39.72 13.33
N ARG A 240 0.01 -40.15 12.81
CA ARG A 240 0.54 -39.75 11.47
C ARG A 240 0.76 -40.94 10.52
N SER A 241 0.17 -42.10 10.82
CA SER A 241 0.20 -43.27 9.96
C SER A 241 -0.72 -43.10 8.76
N VAL A 242 -0.37 -43.75 7.64
CA VAL A 242 -1.24 -43.87 6.48
C VAL A 242 -2.21 -45.02 6.75
N LYS A 243 -3.51 -44.80 6.56
CA LYS A 243 -4.52 -45.86 6.62
C LYS A 243 -4.54 -46.60 5.29
N LEU A 244 -4.62 -47.92 5.35
CA LEU A 244 -4.83 -48.77 4.18
C LEU A 244 -6.32 -49.07 4.15
N ASP A 245 -6.99 -48.61 3.10
CA ASP A 245 -8.41 -48.85 2.83
C ASP A 245 -8.55 -50.03 1.85
#